data_AF-A0A951HM98-F1
#
_entry.id   AF-A0A951HM98-F1
#
_cell.length_a   1.000
_cell.length_b   1.000
_cell.length_c   1.000
_cell.angle_alpha   90.00
_cell.angle_beta   90.00
_cell.angle_gamma   90.00
#
_symmetry.space_group_name_H-M   'P 1'
#
loop_
_entity.id
_entity.type
_entity.pdbx_description
1 polymer ?
#
loop_
_entity_poly.entity_id
_entity_poly.type
_entity_poly.pdbx_seq_one_letter_code
_entity_poly.pdbx_strand_id
1 'polypeptide(L)'
;MATAVSDIFSQGAVAFGAMVDAYRPNANEEFMNPMQLAYFRQKLLNWKEELLRESAGTMAQLKSGPIREADVTDRASSETDWAIELRTRDRQRKLITKIDSALRRIETGEYGFCEVTGEPISLARLEARPIATMTVEAQERHERNERVSRDD
;
A
#
# COMPACT_ATOMS: atom_id res chain seq x y z
N MET A 1 -17.28 -18.11 -1.86
CA MET A 1 -15.99 -17.52 -2.29
C MET A 1 -15.13 -17.13 -1.09
N ALA A 2 -15.65 -16.38 -0.09
CA ALA A 2 -14.89 -15.98 1.12
C ALA A 2 -14.36 -17.16 1.97
N THR A 3 -15.06 -18.31 1.99
CA THR A 3 -14.67 -19.51 2.75
C THR A 3 -13.47 -20.26 2.18
N ALA A 4 -13.30 -20.27 0.85
CA ALA A 4 -12.19 -20.99 0.22
C ALA A 4 -10.82 -20.36 0.53
N VAL A 5 -10.77 -19.02 0.66
CA VAL A 5 -9.52 -18.31 0.99
C VAL A 5 -9.20 -18.48 2.49
N SER A 6 -10.17 -18.62 3.37
CA SER A 6 -9.91 -18.91 4.80
C SER A 6 -9.50 -20.36 5.03
N ASP A 7 -10.05 -21.31 4.29
CA ASP A 7 -9.78 -22.75 4.45
C ASP A 7 -8.37 -23.12 3.97
N ILE A 8 -7.84 -22.43 2.96
CA ILE A 8 -6.45 -22.59 2.47
C ILE A 8 -5.41 -22.22 3.55
N PHE A 9 -5.71 -21.25 4.42
CA PHE A 9 -4.77 -20.76 5.44
C PHE A 9 -4.78 -21.60 6.73
N SER A 10 -5.78 -22.47 6.91
CA SER A 10 -5.92 -23.32 8.10
C SER A 10 -4.96 -24.52 8.13
N GLN A 11 -4.40 -24.93 6.98
CA GLN A 11 -3.57 -26.12 6.85
C GLN A 11 -2.11 -25.75 6.56
N GLY A 12 -1.32 -25.48 7.62
CA GLY A 12 0.15 -25.39 7.52
C GLY A 12 0.72 -24.08 6.96
N ALA A 13 0.74 -23.04 7.79
CA ALA A 13 1.15 -21.67 7.43
C ALA A 13 2.55 -21.52 6.80
N VAL A 14 3.51 -22.40 7.13
CA VAL A 14 4.92 -22.25 6.70
C VAL A 14 5.14 -22.71 5.25
N ALA A 15 4.53 -23.83 4.84
CA ALA A 15 4.64 -24.34 3.48
C ALA A 15 3.85 -23.49 2.48
N PHE A 16 2.70 -22.96 2.92
CA PHE A 16 1.88 -22.07 2.11
C PHE A 16 2.59 -20.73 1.83
N GLY A 17 3.22 -20.13 2.84
CA GLY A 17 4.00 -18.90 2.66
C GLY A 17 5.10 -19.04 1.61
N ALA A 18 5.87 -20.13 1.66
CA ALA A 18 6.92 -20.42 0.68
C ALA A 18 6.38 -20.63 -0.75
N MET A 19 5.19 -21.23 -0.88
CA MET A 19 4.53 -21.43 -2.18
C MET A 19 4.02 -20.13 -2.78
N VAL A 20 3.48 -19.23 -1.94
CA VAL A 20 3.01 -17.90 -2.36
C VAL A 20 4.18 -16.99 -2.76
N ASP A 21 5.33 -17.08 -2.08
CA ASP A 21 6.53 -16.30 -2.42
C ASP A 21 7.10 -16.66 -3.80
N ALA A 22 7.01 -17.93 -4.19
CA ALA A 22 7.45 -18.44 -5.49
C ALA A 22 6.42 -18.20 -6.62
N TYR A 23 5.18 -17.88 -6.29
CA TYR A 23 4.12 -17.65 -7.27
C TYR A 23 4.20 -16.23 -7.87
N ARG A 24 3.89 -16.14 -9.17
CA ARG A 24 3.76 -14.89 -9.90
C ARG A 24 2.45 -14.92 -10.70
N PRO A 25 1.51 -13.99 -10.43
CA PRO A 25 0.28 -13.87 -11.20
C PRO A 25 0.58 -13.70 -12.69
N ASN A 26 -0.11 -14.47 -13.53
CA ASN A 26 -0.03 -14.32 -14.98
C ASN A 26 -1.42 -14.15 -15.59
N ALA A 27 -1.47 -13.60 -16.80
CA ALA A 27 -2.72 -13.28 -17.49
C ALA A 27 -3.45 -14.51 -18.09
N ASN A 28 -2.84 -15.69 -18.04
CA ASN A 28 -3.43 -16.92 -18.59
C ASN A 28 -4.35 -17.62 -17.57
N GLU A 29 -4.43 -17.10 -16.34
CA GLU A 29 -5.27 -17.60 -15.27
C GLU A 29 -6.54 -16.77 -15.11
N GLU A 30 -7.55 -17.36 -14.47
CA GLU A 30 -8.75 -16.62 -14.06
C GLU A 30 -8.38 -15.43 -13.17
N PHE A 31 -8.94 -14.27 -13.51
CA PHE A 31 -8.65 -13.01 -12.85
C PHE A 31 -9.10 -13.05 -11.38
N MET A 32 -8.20 -12.70 -10.46
CA MET A 32 -8.44 -12.70 -9.01
C MET A 32 -8.85 -14.06 -8.44
N ASN A 33 -8.25 -15.13 -8.97
CA ASN A 33 -8.34 -16.46 -8.35
C ASN A 33 -7.77 -16.46 -6.91
N PRO A 34 -8.05 -17.51 -6.10
CA PRO A 34 -7.56 -17.59 -4.72
C PRO A 34 -6.03 -17.48 -4.56
N MET A 35 -5.25 -17.92 -5.55
CA MET A 35 -3.78 -17.82 -5.53
C MET A 35 -3.29 -16.39 -5.78
N GLN A 36 -3.90 -15.68 -6.74
CA GLN A 36 -3.63 -14.26 -6.99
C GLN A 36 -3.98 -13.41 -5.77
N LEU A 37 -5.14 -13.66 -5.14
CA LEU A 37 -5.55 -12.97 -3.93
C LEU A 37 -4.61 -13.25 -2.76
N ALA A 38 -4.17 -14.49 -2.57
CA ALA A 38 -3.18 -14.85 -1.55
C ALA A 38 -1.84 -14.13 -1.77
N TYR A 39 -1.37 -14.07 -3.02
CA TYR A 39 -0.15 -13.35 -3.39
C TYR A 39 -0.23 -11.86 -3.08
N PHE A 40 -1.28 -11.17 -3.54
CA PHE A 40 -1.43 -9.74 -3.28
C PHE A 40 -1.65 -9.45 -1.79
N ARG A 41 -2.36 -10.32 -1.07
CA ARG A 41 -2.51 -10.22 0.38
C ARG A 41 -1.16 -10.29 1.09
N GLN A 42 -0.32 -11.28 0.78
CA GLN A 42 1.00 -11.42 1.39
C GLN A 42 1.88 -10.22 1.06
N LYS A 43 1.86 -9.75 -0.21
CA LYS A 43 2.59 -8.55 -0.63
C LYS A 43 2.18 -7.30 0.15
N LEU A 44 0.88 -7.10 0.35
CA LEU A 44 0.34 -5.99 1.14
C LEU A 44 0.72 -6.09 2.63
N LEU A 45 0.67 -7.29 3.22
CA LEU A 45 1.06 -7.52 4.61
C LEU A 45 2.56 -7.26 4.83
N ASN A 46 3.42 -7.80 3.97
CA ASN A 46 4.86 -7.57 4.02
C ASN A 46 5.17 -6.07 3.89
N TRP A 47 4.50 -5.37 2.96
CA TRP A 47 4.69 -3.93 2.78
C TRP A 47 4.22 -3.13 4.00
N LYS A 48 3.09 -3.52 4.62
CA LYS A 48 2.61 -2.91 5.86
C LYS A 48 3.61 -3.10 7.00
N GLU A 49 4.16 -4.29 7.15
CA GLU A 49 5.16 -4.57 8.19
C GLU A 49 6.41 -3.71 8.01
N GLU A 50 6.91 -3.57 6.78
CA GLU A 50 8.06 -2.72 6.48
C GLU A 50 7.80 -1.26 6.87
N LEU A 51 6.65 -0.70 6.48
CA LEU A 51 6.26 0.67 6.84
C LEU A 51 6.14 0.87 8.36
N LEU A 52 5.64 -0.14 9.08
CA LEU A 52 5.55 -0.09 10.54
C LEU A 52 6.94 -0.12 11.19
N ARG A 53 7.87 -0.91 10.64
CA ARG A 53 9.25 -0.99 11.11
C ARG A 53 9.99 0.33 10.88
N GLU A 54 9.88 0.91 9.68
CA GLU A 54 10.42 2.23 9.36
C GLU A 54 9.83 3.32 10.26
N SER A 55 8.51 3.30 10.46
CA SER A 55 7.84 4.29 11.32
C SER A 55 8.25 4.15 12.79
N ALA A 56 8.52 2.93 13.28
CA ALA A 56 8.96 2.71 14.65
C ALA A 56 10.37 3.26 14.89
N GLY A 57 11.29 3.10 13.93
CA GLY A 57 12.64 3.65 14.00
C GLY A 57 12.65 5.18 14.06
N THR A 58 11.90 5.83 13.18
CA THR A 58 11.80 7.31 13.13
C THR A 58 11.09 7.91 14.34
N MET A 59 10.15 7.19 14.98
CA MET A 59 9.50 7.68 16.20
C MET A 59 10.47 7.92 17.37
N ALA A 60 11.56 7.14 17.47
CA ALA A 60 12.56 7.37 18.50
C ALA A 60 13.25 8.72 18.33
N GLN A 61 13.62 9.09 17.09
CA GLN A 61 14.23 10.37 16.73
C GLN A 61 13.27 11.55 16.96
N LEU A 62 12.00 11.39 16.56
CA LEU A 62 10.99 12.43 16.75
C LEU A 62 10.70 12.72 18.24
N LYS A 63 10.76 11.71 19.12
CA LYS A 63 10.52 11.87 20.57
C LYS A 63 11.60 12.70 21.27
N SER A 64 12.85 12.62 20.80
CA SER A 64 13.92 13.47 21.32
C SER A 64 13.80 14.93 20.89
N GLY A 65 13.00 15.21 19.84
CA GLY A 65 12.87 16.54 19.25
C GLY A 65 14.14 16.98 18.51
N PRO A 66 14.12 18.18 17.89
CA PRO A 66 15.31 18.73 17.24
C PRO A 66 16.41 19.02 18.27
N ILE A 67 17.66 18.79 17.87
CA ILE A 67 18.82 19.05 18.72
C ILE A 67 18.92 20.56 18.96
N ARG A 68 19.00 20.95 20.22
CA ARG A 68 19.22 22.34 20.61
C ARG A 68 20.69 22.70 20.43
N GLU A 69 21.04 23.08 19.21
CA GLU A 69 22.40 23.49 18.86
C GLU A 69 22.65 24.95 19.25
N ALA A 70 23.92 25.25 19.56
CA ALA A 70 24.33 26.57 19.99
C ALA A 70 24.44 27.56 18.81
N ASP A 71 24.79 27.05 17.61
CA ASP A 71 24.78 27.84 16.38
C ASP A 71 23.38 27.91 15.77
N VAL A 72 23.06 29.08 15.21
CA VAL A 72 21.75 29.35 14.60
C VAL A 72 21.57 28.63 13.27
N THR A 73 22.66 28.38 12.53
CA THR A 73 22.63 27.67 11.24
C THR A 73 22.42 26.18 11.46
N ASP A 74 23.15 25.63 12.41
CA ASP A 74 22.99 24.24 12.85
C ASP A 74 21.54 24.03 13.33
N ARG A 75 21.05 24.88 14.25
CA ARG A 75 19.67 24.78 14.76
C ARG A 75 18.61 24.85 13.65
N ALA A 76 18.78 25.72 12.66
CA ALA A 76 17.84 25.81 11.54
C ALA A 76 17.82 24.51 10.69
N SER A 77 18.98 23.85 10.57
CA SER A 77 19.11 22.58 9.87
C SER A 77 18.40 21.46 10.64
N SER A 78 18.63 21.34 11.95
CA SER A 78 18.02 20.30 12.78
C SER A 78 16.49 20.41 12.86
N GLU A 79 15.95 21.64 12.91
CA GLU A 79 14.50 21.88 12.84
C GLU A 79 13.90 21.50 11.48
N THR A 80 14.63 21.75 10.39
CA THR A 80 14.20 21.39 9.03
C THR A 80 14.14 19.88 8.86
N ASP A 81 15.18 19.16 9.30
CA ASP A 81 15.23 17.71 9.25
C ASP A 81 14.10 17.08 10.06
N TRP A 82 13.85 17.58 11.28
CA TRP A 82 12.73 17.14 12.12
C TRP A 82 11.37 17.36 11.44
N ALA A 83 11.17 18.50 10.77
CA ALA A 83 9.95 18.77 10.01
C ALA A 83 9.77 17.82 8.80
N ILE A 84 10.86 17.42 8.15
CA ILE A 84 10.86 16.42 7.07
C ILE A 84 10.46 15.05 7.60
N GLU A 85 11.02 14.62 8.73
CA GLU A 85 10.68 13.35 9.38
C GLU A 85 9.19 13.28 9.73
N LEU A 86 8.63 14.34 10.31
CA LEU A 86 7.21 14.40 10.68
C LEU A 86 6.29 14.24 9.45
N ARG A 87 6.61 14.92 8.35
CA ARG A 87 5.86 14.81 7.08
C ARG A 87 5.97 13.42 6.47
N THR A 88 7.15 12.81 6.53
CA THR A 88 7.38 11.45 6.03
C THR A 88 6.53 10.44 6.80
N ARG A 89 6.51 10.54 8.13
CA ARG A 89 5.65 9.71 8.98
C ARG A 89 4.17 9.87 8.66
N ASP A 90 3.69 11.10 8.46
CA ASP A 90 2.29 11.34 8.10
C ASP A 90 1.91 10.69 6.77
N ARG A 91 2.82 10.68 5.79
CA ARG A 91 2.64 9.97 4.53
C ARG A 91 2.62 8.46 4.72
N GLN A 92 3.55 7.90 5.51
CA GLN A 92 3.57 6.47 5.85
C GLN A 92 2.26 6.04 6.55
N ARG A 93 1.76 6.82 7.52
CA ARG A 93 0.47 6.56 8.19
C ARG A 93 -0.68 6.50 7.19
N LYS A 94 -0.80 7.48 6.30
CA LYS A 94 -1.84 7.50 5.25
C LYS A 94 -1.70 6.31 4.31
N LEU A 95 -0.47 5.90 4.00
CA LEU A 95 -0.20 4.76 3.15
C LEU A 95 -0.63 3.44 3.82
N ILE A 96 -0.35 3.27 5.12
CA ILE A 96 -0.84 2.12 5.91
C ILE A 96 -2.36 2.04 5.86
N THR A 97 -3.07 3.17 6.00
CA THR A 97 -4.54 3.20 5.88
C THR A 97 -5.01 2.73 4.50
N LYS A 98 -4.31 3.08 3.42
CA LYS A 98 -4.63 2.59 2.08
C LYS A 98 -4.38 1.08 1.93
N ILE A 99 -3.30 0.56 2.53
CA ILE A 99 -3.02 -0.88 2.55
C ILE A 99 -4.12 -1.63 3.31
N ASP A 100 -4.54 -1.13 4.47
CA ASP A 100 -5.65 -1.71 5.24
C ASP A 100 -6.95 -1.73 4.44
N SER A 101 -7.22 -0.68 3.67
CA SER A 101 -8.37 -0.64 2.76
C SER A 101 -8.26 -1.70 1.66
N ALA A 102 -7.08 -1.87 1.06
CA ALA A 102 -6.85 -2.89 0.04
C ALA A 102 -7.02 -4.31 0.59
N LEU A 103 -6.53 -4.57 1.81
CA LEU A 103 -6.74 -5.85 2.51
C LEU A 103 -8.22 -6.14 2.75
N ARG A 104 -9.01 -5.14 3.19
CA ARG A 104 -10.47 -5.30 3.33
C ARG A 104 -11.14 -5.62 2.00
N ARG A 105 -10.71 -4.97 0.91
CA ARG A 105 -11.24 -5.25 -0.44
C ARG A 105 -10.95 -6.68 -0.90
N ILE A 106 -9.85 -7.28 -0.46
CA ILE A 106 -9.58 -8.70 -0.71
C ILE A 106 -10.59 -9.58 0.03
N GLU A 107 -10.93 -9.22 1.27
CA GLU A 107 -11.92 -9.95 2.08
C GLU A 107 -13.35 -9.83 1.53
N THR A 108 -13.72 -8.66 0.99
CA THR A 108 -15.03 -8.43 0.37
C THR A 108 -15.13 -8.97 -1.06
N GLY A 109 -14.01 -9.33 -1.69
CA GLY A 109 -13.98 -9.81 -3.08
C GLY A 109 -14.01 -8.70 -4.13
N GLU A 110 -13.79 -7.45 -3.74
CA GLU A 110 -13.79 -6.28 -4.62
C GLU A 110 -12.37 -5.88 -5.10
N TYR A 111 -11.35 -6.57 -4.60
CA TYR A 111 -9.96 -6.31 -4.99
C TYR A 111 -9.73 -6.65 -6.46
N GLY A 112 -8.93 -5.82 -7.13
CA GLY A 112 -8.60 -5.99 -8.55
C GLY A 112 -9.58 -5.30 -9.51
N PHE A 113 -10.70 -4.76 -9.05
CA PHE A 113 -11.65 -4.04 -9.90
C PHE A 113 -11.63 -2.52 -9.64
N CYS A 114 -11.93 -1.73 -10.67
CA CYS A 114 -11.98 -0.29 -10.57
C CYS A 114 -13.20 0.17 -9.76
N GLU A 115 -12.99 1.03 -8.76
CA GLU A 115 -14.09 1.56 -7.92
C GLU A 115 -15.06 2.48 -8.68
N VAL A 116 -14.67 2.99 -9.86
CA VAL A 116 -15.49 3.91 -10.67
C VAL A 116 -16.19 3.20 -11.82
N THR A 117 -15.47 2.36 -12.58
CA THR A 117 -16.02 1.71 -13.78
C THR A 117 -16.41 0.25 -13.55
N GLY A 118 -15.93 -0.40 -12.49
CA GLY A 118 -16.08 -1.84 -12.26
C GLY A 118 -15.17 -2.71 -13.12
N GLU A 119 -14.36 -2.12 -14.00
CA GLU A 119 -13.49 -2.85 -14.91
C GLU A 119 -12.28 -3.48 -14.20
N PRO A 120 -11.74 -4.60 -14.71
CA PRO A 120 -10.55 -5.22 -14.14
C PRO A 120 -9.33 -4.29 -14.27
N ILE A 121 -8.63 -4.09 -13.16
CA ILE A 121 -7.35 -3.40 -13.10
C ILE A 121 -6.28 -4.36 -13.58
N SER A 122 -5.42 -3.92 -14.51
CA SER A 122 -4.38 -4.78 -15.06
C SER A 122 -3.45 -5.34 -13.97
N LEU A 123 -3.08 -6.62 -14.10
CA LEU A 123 -2.18 -7.30 -13.17
C LEU A 123 -0.84 -6.57 -13.03
N ALA A 124 -0.27 -6.07 -14.15
CA ALA A 124 0.97 -5.30 -14.14
C ALA A 124 0.86 -4.02 -13.28
N ARG A 125 -0.31 -3.36 -13.28
CA ARG A 125 -0.56 -2.18 -12.46
C ARG A 125 -0.68 -2.53 -10.99
N LEU A 126 -1.38 -3.61 -10.65
CA LEU A 126 -1.48 -4.10 -9.26
C LEU A 126 -0.14 -4.62 -8.76
N GLU A 127 0.68 -5.19 -9.63
CA GLU A 127 2.04 -5.63 -9.29
C GLU A 127 2.93 -4.43 -8.95
N ALA A 128 2.87 -3.36 -9.76
CA ALA A 128 3.61 -2.13 -9.49
C ALA A 128 3.05 -1.35 -8.28
N ARG A 129 1.72 -1.30 -8.14
CA ARG A 129 1.00 -0.57 -7.08
C ARG A 129 -0.21 -1.38 -6.59
N PRO A 130 -0.04 -2.22 -5.56
CA PRO A 130 -1.12 -3.11 -5.08
C PRO A 130 -2.25 -2.39 -4.34
N ILE A 131 -2.10 -1.09 -4.08
CA ILE A 131 -3.15 -0.23 -3.50
C ILE A 131 -3.94 0.55 -4.57
N ALA A 132 -3.72 0.27 -5.85
CA ALA A 132 -4.41 0.98 -6.93
C ALA A 132 -5.92 0.65 -6.89
N THR A 133 -6.75 1.68 -6.84
CA THR A 133 -8.22 1.53 -6.77
C THR A 133 -8.92 1.74 -8.11
N MET A 134 -8.20 2.23 -9.11
CA MET A 134 -8.74 2.59 -10.42
C MET A 134 -7.88 2.03 -11.56
N THR A 135 -8.47 1.84 -12.75
CA THR A 135 -7.71 1.60 -13.98
C THR A 135 -6.87 2.82 -14.37
N VAL A 136 -5.95 2.66 -15.32
CA VAL A 136 -5.14 3.77 -15.85
C VAL A 136 -6.05 4.82 -16.50
N GLU A 137 -6.95 4.39 -17.37
CA GLU A 137 -7.87 5.27 -18.09
C GLU A 137 -8.81 6.03 -17.14
N ALA A 138 -9.36 5.34 -16.14
CA ALA A 138 -10.21 5.98 -15.15
C ALA A 138 -9.43 7.02 -14.33
N GLN A 139 -8.16 6.72 -13.99
CA GLN A 139 -7.30 7.67 -13.29
C GLN A 139 -6.98 8.89 -14.17
N GLU A 140 -6.62 8.70 -15.43
CA GLU A 140 -6.33 9.80 -16.36
C GLU A 140 -7.55 10.71 -16.56
N ARG A 141 -8.75 10.14 -16.66
CA ARG A 141 -10.00 10.91 -16.74
C ARG A 141 -10.25 11.71 -15.46
N HIS A 142 -10.01 11.10 -14.29
CA HIS A 142 -10.16 11.78 -13.01
C HIS A 142 -9.19 12.97 -12.88
N GLU A 143 -7.92 12.76 -13.19
CA GLU A 143 -6.89 13.81 -13.16
C GLU A 143 -7.16 14.92 -14.17
N ARG A 144 -7.71 14.62 -15.34
CA ARG A 144 -8.11 15.63 -16.33
C ARG A 144 -9.23 16.52 -15.79
N ASN A 145 -10.25 15.92 -15.17
CA ASN A 145 -11.38 16.67 -14.61
C ASN A 145 -10.96 17.54 -13.43
N GLU A 146 -10.04 17.05 -12.57
CA GLU A 146 -9.49 17.85 -11.48
C GLU A 146 -8.69 19.06 -11.98
N ARG A 147 -7.97 18.95 -13.10
CA ARG A 147 -7.23 20.08 -13.69
C ARG A 147 -8.18 21.16 -14.19
N VAL A 148 -9.21 20.78 -14.95
CA VAL A 148 -10.21 21.73 -15.48
C VAL A 148 -10.91 22.48 -14.35
N SER A 149 -11.26 21.80 -13.26
CA SER A 149 -11.95 22.42 -12.11
C SER A 149 -11.07 23.35 -11.26
N ARG A 150 -9.74 23.37 -11.43
CA ARG A 150 -8.83 24.25 -10.67
C ARG A 150 -8.51 25.56 -11.40
N ASP A 151 -8.78 25.61 -12.69
CA ASP A 151 -8.50 26.75 -13.56
C ASP A 151 -9.74 27.67 -13.77
N ASP A 152 -10.90 27.30 -13.19
CA ASP A 152 -12.12 28.13 -13.05
C ASP A 152 -12.24 28.72 -11.63
#